data_AF-A0A1Y6LJN8-F1
#
_entry.id   AF-A0A1Y6LJN8-F1
#
_cell.length_a   1.000
_cell.length_b   1.000
_cell.length_c   1.000
_cell.angle_alpha   90.00
_cell.angle_beta   90.00
_cell.angle_gamma   90.00
#
_symmetry.space_group_name_H-M   'P 1'
#
loop_
_entity.id
_entity.type
_entity.pdbx_description
1 polymer ?
#
loop_
_entity_poly.entity_id
_entity_poly.type
_entity_poly.pdbx_seq_one_letter_code
_entity_poly.pdbx_strand_id
1 'polypeptide(L)'
;MHSFKTYSFAAALVVSSTAHSRSLPSALINNGHEAQHQIFLPPTESRKLNDNATIAAQPYVCHTTFPPSASWRPFETLWSVNAEQILSSNGGDTYITHYVQSALLSTGFIYRLDPRLLLATLMGASKGKASMPCACPADGGECVCGIMQVPHGGSFDEKDAEKSVNWMIGTGGDALIHAMKMEGLKSDELLLAGEGRMRDVLSSFEKVVGKGKGKGEEMGRFEMDLANRLMGWTATKEGFVGCY
;
A
#
# COMPACT_ATOMS: atom_id res chain seq x y z
N MET A 1 42.34 -23.21 45.39
CA MET A 1 42.40 -21.74 45.24
C MET A 1 42.42 -21.45 43.75
N HIS A 2 41.27 -21.09 43.18
CA HIS A 2 41.11 -20.80 41.75
C HIS A 2 41.43 -19.34 41.48
N SER A 3 42.32 -19.11 40.50
CA SER A 3 42.72 -17.78 40.02
C SER A 3 41.66 -17.24 39.04
N PHE A 4 41.03 -16.12 39.40
CA PHE A 4 40.08 -15.40 38.56
C PHE A 4 40.84 -14.51 37.56
N LYS A 5 40.56 -14.68 36.26
CA LYS A 5 40.93 -13.72 35.22
C LYS A 5 39.88 -12.61 35.16
N THR A 6 40.28 -11.39 35.49
CA THR A 6 39.55 -10.16 35.21
C THR A 6 39.90 -9.68 33.80
N TYR A 7 38.88 -9.39 32.98
CA TYR A 7 39.02 -8.64 31.73
C TYR A 7 38.33 -7.29 31.90
N SER A 8 39.14 -6.23 32.01
CA SER A 8 38.68 -4.83 31.87
C SER A 8 38.77 -4.44 30.39
N PHE A 9 37.66 -4.01 29.79
CA PHE A 9 37.68 -3.25 28.54
C PHE A 9 37.46 -1.77 28.86
N ALA A 10 38.50 -0.97 28.65
CA ALA A 10 38.45 0.48 28.74
C ALA A 10 37.95 1.07 27.41
N ALA A 11 37.01 2.01 27.50
CA ALA A 11 36.60 2.87 26.41
C ALA A 11 37.69 3.91 26.10
N ALA A 12 37.95 4.17 24.82
CA ALA A 12 38.77 5.30 24.39
C ALA A 12 38.00 6.10 23.33
N LEU A 13 37.52 7.26 23.76
CA LEU A 13 37.10 8.39 22.93
C LEU A 13 38.35 9.07 22.37
N VAL A 14 38.41 9.30 21.05
CA VAL A 14 39.34 10.27 20.47
C VAL A 14 38.57 11.20 19.54
N VAL A 15 38.41 12.43 20.01
CA VAL A 15 38.05 13.60 19.20
C VAL A 15 39.34 14.19 18.63
N SER A 16 39.36 14.51 17.35
CA SER A 16 40.32 15.48 16.80
C SER A 16 39.72 16.20 15.60
N SER A 17 39.51 17.49 15.81
CA SER A 17 39.14 18.50 14.82
C SER A 17 40.43 19.16 14.33
N THR A 18 40.61 19.26 13.01
CA THR A 18 41.37 20.36 12.41
C THR A 18 40.72 20.80 11.10
N ALA A 19 40.24 22.05 11.14
CA ALA A 19 39.78 22.81 9.98
C ALA A 19 40.98 23.23 9.11
N HIS A 20 40.79 23.29 7.79
CA HIS A 20 41.61 24.12 6.88
C HIS A 20 40.70 24.83 5.89
N SER A 21 40.69 26.16 6.01
CA SER A 21 40.07 27.14 5.13
C SER A 21 40.81 27.26 3.80
N ARG A 22 40.08 27.41 2.70
CA ARG A 22 40.49 28.23 1.54
C ARG A 22 39.35 29.18 1.18
N SER A 23 39.71 30.45 1.03
CA SER A 23 38.85 31.62 0.91
C SER A 23 38.55 32.04 -0.53
N LEU A 24 37.26 32.33 -0.78
CA LEU A 24 36.66 33.50 -1.49
C LEU A 24 36.93 33.71 -3.01
N PRO A 25 35.95 34.30 -3.75
CA PRO A 25 35.65 35.74 -3.64
C PRO A 25 34.21 36.06 -3.24
N SER A 26 34.09 37.07 -2.38
CA SER A 26 32.87 37.78 -2.04
C SER A 26 32.41 38.65 -3.20
N ALA A 27 31.12 38.58 -3.55
CA ALA A 27 30.23 39.75 -3.78
C ALA A 27 28.97 39.31 -4.54
N LEU A 28 27.86 39.20 -3.83
CA LEU A 28 26.55 39.74 -4.23
C LEU A 28 25.59 39.62 -3.04
N ILE A 29 25.71 40.62 -2.16
CA ILE A 29 24.63 41.40 -1.54
C ILE A 29 23.35 40.63 -1.13
N ASN A 30 23.17 40.58 0.19
CA ASN A 30 21.92 40.39 0.92
C ASN A 30 20.68 40.92 0.18
N ASN A 31 19.66 40.07 0.06
CA ASN A 31 18.29 40.43 0.40
C ASN A 31 17.57 39.13 0.77
N GLY A 32 17.56 38.83 2.07
CA GLY A 32 16.69 37.82 2.64
C GLY A 32 15.26 38.32 2.59
N HIS A 33 14.48 37.77 1.67
CA HIS A 33 13.03 37.80 1.68
C HIS A 33 12.55 36.40 1.30
N GLU A 34 11.70 35.86 2.18
CA GLU A 34 10.89 34.64 2.06
C GLU A 34 10.91 33.97 0.69
N ALA A 35 11.60 32.82 0.59
CA ALA A 35 11.39 31.89 -0.51
C ALA A 35 10.01 31.26 -0.33
N GLN A 36 8.99 31.92 -0.88
CA GLN A 36 7.67 31.35 -1.09
C GLN A 36 7.83 30.06 -1.90
N HIS A 37 7.37 28.95 -1.32
CA HIS A 37 7.07 27.72 -2.04
C HIS A 37 6.03 28.03 -3.13
N GLN A 38 6.49 28.37 -4.33
CA GLN A 38 5.62 28.38 -5.51
C GLN A 38 5.50 26.95 -6.01
N ILE A 39 4.48 26.27 -5.49
CA ILE A 39 3.87 25.09 -6.09
C ILE A 39 3.40 25.53 -7.48
N PHE A 40 4.05 25.02 -8.53
CA PHE A 40 3.57 25.16 -9.89
C PHE A 40 2.31 24.28 -10.05
N LEU A 41 1.17 24.83 -9.65
CA LEU A 41 -0.13 24.26 -9.99
C LEU A 41 -0.36 24.52 -11.49
N PRO A 42 -0.58 23.49 -12.33
CA PRO A 42 -1.01 23.72 -13.70
C PRO A 42 -2.38 24.44 -13.70
N PRO A 43 -2.64 25.29 -14.70
CA PRO A 43 -3.84 26.11 -14.74
C PRO A 43 -5.09 25.23 -14.78
N THR A 44 -6.01 25.51 -13.85
CA THR A 44 -7.38 25.04 -13.81
C THR A 44 -8.15 25.55 -15.04
N GLU A 45 -8.09 24.80 -16.13
CA GLU A 45 -9.10 24.83 -17.19
C GLU A 45 -9.94 23.55 -17.13
N SER A 46 -11.07 23.64 -16.42
CA SER A 46 -12.41 23.23 -16.90
C SER A 46 -12.59 21.92 -17.68
N ARG A 47 -11.80 20.87 -17.41
CA ARG A 47 -11.98 19.53 -18.01
C ARG A 47 -12.15 18.38 -17.00
N LYS A 48 -12.76 18.63 -15.83
CA LYS A 48 -12.86 17.63 -14.74
C LYS A 48 -14.24 17.43 -14.09
N LEU A 49 -15.34 17.71 -14.78
CA LEU A 49 -16.68 17.35 -14.26
C LEU A 49 -17.48 16.33 -15.10
N ASN A 50 -17.05 15.98 -16.31
CA ASN A 50 -17.87 15.14 -17.19
C ASN A 50 -17.47 13.66 -17.22
N ASP A 51 -16.24 13.30 -16.83
CA ASP A 51 -15.79 11.90 -16.94
C ASP A 51 -16.29 11.03 -15.77
N ASN A 52 -16.42 11.59 -14.56
CA ASN A 52 -16.95 10.86 -13.40
C ASN A 52 -18.45 10.54 -13.53
N ALA A 53 -19.23 11.46 -14.11
CA ALA A 53 -20.66 11.22 -14.37
C ALA A 53 -20.89 10.14 -15.44
N THR A 54 -19.95 9.99 -16.38
CA THR A 54 -20.04 9.01 -17.47
C THR A 54 -19.67 7.59 -17.01
N ILE A 55 -18.80 7.45 -16.00
CA ILE A 55 -18.50 6.15 -15.36
C ILE A 55 -19.71 5.65 -14.56
N ALA A 56 -20.55 6.54 -14.02
CA ALA A 56 -21.75 6.17 -13.27
C ALA A 56 -22.86 5.54 -14.15
N ALA A 57 -22.79 5.67 -15.48
CA ALA A 57 -23.85 5.28 -16.42
C ALA A 57 -23.57 4.00 -17.22
N GLN A 58 -22.34 3.44 -17.18
CA GLN A 58 -22.06 2.14 -17.80
C GLN A 58 -22.52 1.03 -16.84
N PRO A 59 -23.27 0.01 -17.32
CA PRO A 59 -23.59 -1.14 -16.49
C PRO A 59 -22.29 -1.79 -16.05
N TYR A 60 -22.19 -2.09 -14.76
CA TYR A 60 -21.04 -2.81 -14.21
C TYR A 60 -20.93 -4.17 -14.91
N VAL A 61 -19.73 -4.47 -15.41
CA VAL A 61 -19.42 -5.76 -16.03
C VAL A 61 -18.65 -6.59 -15.03
N CYS A 62 -19.18 -7.77 -14.72
CA CYS A 62 -18.50 -8.74 -13.89
C CYS A 62 -17.29 -9.34 -14.61
N HIS A 63 -16.14 -9.29 -13.95
CA HIS A 63 -14.92 -9.94 -14.39
C HIS A 63 -14.74 -11.26 -13.61
N THR A 64 -14.90 -12.38 -14.31
CA THR A 64 -14.69 -13.74 -13.77
C THR A 64 -13.27 -14.26 -13.97
N THR A 65 -12.44 -13.49 -14.69
CA THR A 65 -11.03 -13.75 -14.93
C THR A 65 -10.21 -12.52 -14.58
N PHE A 66 -8.93 -12.71 -14.27
CA PHE A 66 -8.08 -11.60 -13.88
C PHE A 66 -7.72 -10.73 -15.11
N PRO A 67 -8.10 -9.45 -15.15
CA PRO A 67 -7.88 -8.62 -16.32
C PRO A 67 -6.40 -8.33 -16.53
N PRO A 68 -5.92 -8.18 -17.78
CA PRO A 68 -4.54 -7.77 -18.04
C PRO A 68 -4.27 -6.38 -17.45
N SER A 69 -3.05 -6.15 -16.97
CA SER A 69 -2.63 -4.90 -16.29
C SER A 69 -2.86 -3.62 -17.09
N ALA A 70 -2.79 -3.72 -18.43
CA ALA A 70 -3.08 -2.62 -19.35
C ALA A 70 -4.56 -2.19 -19.36
N SER A 71 -5.47 -3.04 -18.89
CA SER A 71 -6.91 -2.76 -18.84
C SER A 71 -7.40 -2.25 -17.49
N TRP A 72 -6.60 -2.35 -16.42
CA TRP A 72 -7.00 -1.83 -15.12
C TRP A 72 -7.15 -0.32 -15.18
N ARG A 73 -8.11 0.21 -14.43
CA ARG A 73 -8.33 1.66 -14.35
C ARG A 73 -7.09 2.37 -13.78
N PRO A 74 -6.80 3.61 -14.20
CA PRO A 74 -5.72 4.39 -13.62
C PRO A 74 -5.87 4.53 -12.09
N PHE A 75 -4.75 4.65 -11.38
CA PHE A 75 -4.76 4.75 -9.91
C PHE A 75 -5.64 5.91 -9.43
N GLU A 76 -5.62 7.05 -10.11
CA GLU A 76 -6.42 8.23 -9.75
C GLU A 76 -7.93 7.95 -9.86
N THR A 77 -8.33 7.12 -10.83
CA THR A 77 -9.72 6.68 -10.99
C THR A 77 -10.10 5.71 -9.88
N LEU A 78 -9.25 4.72 -9.61
CA LEU A 78 -9.49 3.76 -8.52
C LEU A 78 -9.51 4.44 -7.16
N TRP A 79 -8.65 5.43 -6.94
CA TRP A 79 -8.63 6.22 -5.73
C TRP A 79 -9.93 7.02 -5.58
N SER A 80 -10.36 7.74 -6.62
CA SER A 80 -11.55 8.60 -6.51
C SER A 80 -12.81 7.82 -6.16
N VAL A 81 -12.96 6.59 -6.68
CA VAL A 81 -14.13 5.75 -6.38
C VAL A 81 -14.07 5.08 -5.00
N ASN A 82 -12.88 4.94 -4.39
CA ASN A 82 -12.72 4.31 -3.08
C ASN A 82 -12.50 5.32 -1.94
N ALA A 83 -12.14 6.57 -2.24
CA ALA A 83 -11.75 7.58 -1.25
C ALA A 83 -12.84 7.83 -0.20
N GLU A 84 -14.11 7.88 -0.60
CA GLU A 84 -15.24 8.05 0.33
C GLU A 84 -15.41 6.86 1.28
N GLN A 85 -15.21 5.63 0.79
CA GLN A 85 -15.25 4.44 1.63
C GLN A 85 -14.09 4.43 2.62
N ILE A 86 -12.88 4.81 2.19
CA ILE A 86 -11.72 4.92 3.09
C ILE A 86 -11.97 5.99 4.15
N LEU A 87 -12.48 7.15 3.76
CA LEU A 87 -12.80 8.25 4.68
C LEU A 87 -13.84 7.83 5.72
N SER A 88 -14.95 7.23 5.29
CA SER A 88 -16.01 6.77 6.19
C SER A 88 -15.56 5.62 7.10
N SER A 89 -14.74 4.69 6.61
CA SER A 89 -14.12 3.63 7.42
C SER A 89 -13.27 4.16 8.57
N ASN A 90 -12.76 5.39 8.45
CA ASN A 90 -11.93 6.07 9.44
C ASN A 90 -12.66 7.25 10.11
N GLY A 91 -13.99 7.21 10.19
CA GLY A 91 -14.77 8.19 10.95
C GLY A 91 -14.77 9.60 10.38
N GLY A 92 -14.44 9.78 9.10
CA GLY A 92 -14.33 11.09 8.48
C GLY A 92 -12.95 11.74 8.61
N ASP A 93 -11.94 11.01 9.09
CA ASP A 93 -10.58 11.53 9.21
C ASP A 93 -9.89 11.67 7.83
N THR A 94 -9.76 12.91 7.38
CA THR A 94 -9.10 13.26 6.11
C THR A 94 -7.58 13.07 6.16
N TYR A 95 -6.95 13.15 7.34
CA TYR A 95 -5.51 12.91 7.50
C TYR A 95 -5.19 11.43 7.33
N ILE A 96 -5.96 10.53 7.96
CA ILE A 96 -5.79 9.08 7.74
C ILE A 96 -5.98 8.75 6.26
N THR A 97 -7.00 9.32 5.63
CA THR A 97 -7.26 9.13 4.19
C THR A 97 -6.06 9.57 3.34
N HIS A 98 -5.44 10.72 3.67
CA HIS A 98 -4.22 11.20 3.02
C HIS A 98 -3.02 10.25 3.26
N TYR A 99 -2.80 9.81 4.50
CA TYR A 99 -1.71 8.89 4.83
C TYR A 99 -1.84 7.56 4.09
N VAL A 100 -3.06 7.04 3.95
CA VAL A 100 -3.31 5.82 3.16
C VAL A 100 -2.91 6.03 1.70
N GLN A 101 -3.32 7.13 1.08
CA GLN A 101 -2.96 7.43 -0.32
C GLN A 101 -1.45 7.53 -0.50
N SER A 102 -0.80 8.29 0.38
CA SER A 102 0.65 8.53 0.34
C SER A 102 1.42 7.23 0.51
N ALA A 103 1.02 6.40 1.48
CA ALA A 103 1.63 5.11 1.76
C ALA A 103 1.48 4.11 0.60
N LEU A 104 0.34 4.09 -0.10
CA LEU A 104 0.14 3.25 -1.28
C LEU A 104 1.11 3.62 -2.40
N LEU A 105 1.24 4.92 -2.68
CA LEU A 105 2.13 5.43 -3.73
C LEU A 105 3.61 5.21 -3.37
N SER A 106 3.99 5.49 -2.13
CA SER A 106 5.37 5.33 -1.65
C SER A 106 5.78 3.85 -1.61
N THR A 107 4.91 2.97 -1.12
CA THR A 107 5.12 1.51 -1.12
C THR A 107 5.24 1.00 -2.55
N GLY A 108 4.36 1.42 -3.45
CA GLY A 108 4.45 1.06 -4.87
C GLY A 108 5.78 1.46 -5.49
N PHE A 109 6.28 2.65 -5.19
CA PHE A 109 7.59 3.11 -5.64
C PHE A 109 8.74 2.29 -5.03
N ILE A 110 8.78 2.14 -3.71
CA ILE A 110 9.87 1.45 -2.97
C ILE A 110 9.99 -0.01 -3.41
N TYR A 111 8.85 -0.71 -3.49
CA TYR A 111 8.81 -2.13 -3.79
C TYR A 111 8.67 -2.42 -5.29
N ARG A 112 8.58 -1.40 -6.15
CA ARG A 112 8.23 -1.55 -7.58
C ARG A 112 6.94 -2.35 -7.79
N LEU A 113 5.97 -2.14 -6.91
CA LEU A 113 4.63 -2.72 -7.00
C LEU A 113 3.68 -1.71 -7.62
N ASP A 114 2.68 -2.20 -8.35
CA ASP A 114 1.65 -1.32 -8.88
C ASP A 114 0.72 -0.83 -7.76
N PRO A 115 0.61 0.50 -7.53
CA PRO A 115 -0.25 1.03 -6.49
C PRO A 115 -1.73 0.65 -6.66
N ARG A 116 -2.17 0.34 -7.88
CA ARG A 116 -3.54 -0.14 -8.17
C ARG A 116 -3.79 -1.49 -7.48
N LEU A 117 -2.81 -2.38 -7.53
CA LEU A 117 -2.88 -3.69 -6.88
C LEU A 117 -2.87 -3.56 -5.35
N LEU A 118 -2.00 -2.71 -4.82
CA LEU A 118 -1.97 -2.41 -3.38
C LEU A 118 -3.31 -1.84 -2.89
N LEU A 119 -3.89 -0.89 -3.63
CA LEU A 119 -5.20 -0.32 -3.30
C LEU A 119 -6.31 -1.39 -3.35
N ALA A 120 -6.34 -2.22 -4.39
CA ALA A 120 -7.34 -3.27 -4.52
C ALA A 120 -7.24 -4.28 -3.35
N THR A 121 -6.02 -4.68 -2.98
CA THR A 121 -5.77 -5.57 -1.84
C THR A 121 -6.21 -4.92 -0.52
N LEU A 122 -5.85 -3.65 -0.29
CA LEU A 122 -6.25 -2.87 0.89
C LEU A 122 -7.78 -2.81 1.03
N MET A 123 -8.48 -2.56 -0.09
CA MET A 123 -9.93 -2.46 -0.08
C MET A 123 -10.61 -3.81 0.17
N GLY A 124 -10.07 -4.91 -0.37
CA GLY A 124 -10.55 -6.26 -0.08
C GLY A 124 -10.23 -6.74 1.34
N ALA A 125 -9.13 -6.26 1.93
CA ALA A 125 -8.68 -6.63 3.27
C ALA A 125 -9.48 -5.91 4.37
N SER A 126 -9.58 -4.59 4.31
CA SER A 126 -10.09 -3.78 5.42
C SER A 126 -11.06 -2.66 5.02
N LYS A 127 -11.34 -2.50 3.72
CA LYS A 127 -12.04 -1.33 3.18
C LYS A 127 -11.33 0.00 3.55
N GLY A 128 -10.02 -0.07 3.75
CA GLY A 128 -9.16 1.05 4.16
C GLY A 128 -9.30 1.49 5.61
N LYS A 129 -9.88 0.68 6.49
CA LYS A 129 -9.94 1.00 7.93
C LYS A 129 -8.56 0.84 8.57
N ALA A 130 -7.94 1.95 8.97
CA ALA A 130 -6.62 1.94 9.58
C ALA A 130 -6.61 1.16 10.91
N SER A 131 -7.63 1.38 11.74
CA SER A 131 -7.82 0.69 13.04
C SER A 131 -8.43 -0.71 12.91
N MET A 132 -8.19 -1.42 11.79
CA MET A 132 -8.67 -2.79 11.63
C MET A 132 -7.99 -3.71 12.65
N PRO A 133 -8.73 -4.41 13.54
CA PRO A 133 -8.14 -5.32 14.50
C PRO A 133 -7.44 -6.49 13.82
N CYS A 134 -6.58 -7.16 14.58
CA CYS A 134 -6.04 -8.43 14.14
C CYS A 134 -7.12 -9.51 14.12
N ALA A 135 -7.13 -10.33 13.07
CA ALA A 135 -7.92 -11.55 12.99
C ALA A 135 -7.00 -12.75 13.27
N CYS A 136 -7.29 -13.48 14.36
CA CYS A 136 -6.52 -14.64 14.79
C CYS A 136 -7.33 -15.92 14.60
N PRO A 137 -6.82 -16.93 13.89
CA PRO A 137 -7.45 -18.23 13.78
C PRO A 137 -7.60 -18.93 15.15
N ALA A 138 -8.74 -19.59 15.38
CA ALA A 138 -9.01 -20.30 16.63
C ALA A 138 -8.12 -21.54 16.86
N ASP A 139 -7.51 -22.06 15.79
CA ASP A 139 -6.63 -23.24 15.81
C ASP A 139 -5.15 -22.89 16.08
N GLY A 140 -4.86 -21.66 16.51
CA GLY A 140 -3.50 -21.21 16.82
C GLY A 140 -2.66 -20.86 15.59
N GLY A 141 -3.31 -20.69 14.43
CA GLY A 141 -2.67 -20.12 13.24
C GLY A 141 -2.18 -18.69 13.44
N GLU A 142 -1.40 -18.20 12.48
CA GLU A 142 -0.86 -16.84 12.53
C GLU A 142 -1.96 -15.78 12.39
N CYS A 143 -1.91 -14.75 13.23
CA CYS A 143 -2.84 -13.63 13.15
C CYS A 143 -2.48 -12.72 11.98
N VAL A 144 -3.51 -12.21 11.30
CA VAL A 144 -3.36 -11.14 10.30
C VAL A 144 -3.80 -9.82 10.88
N CYS A 145 -3.06 -8.74 10.63
CA CYS A 145 -3.23 -7.48 11.32
C CYS A 145 -3.20 -6.26 10.38
N GLY A 146 -3.75 -5.15 10.86
CA GLY A 146 -3.65 -3.84 10.25
C GLY A 146 -4.49 -3.66 8.98
N ILE A 147 -4.32 -2.52 8.31
CA ILE A 147 -5.13 -2.11 7.16
C ILE A 147 -5.03 -3.06 5.95
N MET A 148 -3.94 -3.82 5.84
CA MET A 148 -3.75 -4.80 4.77
C MET A 148 -4.12 -6.23 5.18
N GLN A 149 -4.44 -6.48 6.47
CA GLN A 149 -4.74 -7.80 7.03
C GLN A 149 -3.71 -8.87 6.57
N VAL A 150 -2.44 -8.63 6.90
CA VAL A 150 -1.33 -9.54 6.59
C VAL A 150 -0.63 -10.04 7.86
N PRO A 151 0.08 -11.18 7.81
CA PRO A 151 0.91 -11.65 8.91
C PRO A 151 2.01 -10.65 9.22
N HIS A 152 2.38 -10.56 10.49
CA HIS A 152 3.33 -9.55 11.01
C HIS A 152 2.97 -8.09 10.67
N GLY A 153 1.78 -7.82 10.12
CA GLY A 153 1.22 -6.49 10.14
C GLY A 153 1.06 -6.03 11.58
N GLY A 154 0.83 -4.75 11.81
CA GLY A 154 0.49 -4.35 13.17
C GLY A 154 -0.59 -3.32 13.26
N SER A 155 -0.62 -2.70 14.42
CA SER A 155 -1.78 -1.96 14.89
C SER A 155 -1.64 -0.48 14.58
N PHE A 156 -2.78 0.15 14.33
CA PHE A 156 -2.86 1.59 14.22
C PHE A 156 -2.55 2.25 15.57
N ASP A 157 -1.69 3.27 15.55
CA ASP A 157 -1.42 4.15 16.66
C ASP A 157 -1.87 5.56 16.27
N GLU A 158 -2.93 6.05 16.91
CA GLU A 158 -3.48 7.38 16.65
C GLU A 158 -2.47 8.51 16.96
N LYS A 159 -1.56 8.29 17.92
CA LYS A 159 -0.52 9.27 18.27
C LYS A 159 0.58 9.39 17.22
N ASP A 160 0.70 8.38 16.37
CA ASP A 160 1.68 8.30 15.27
C ASP A 160 1.01 7.70 14.02
N ALA A 161 -0.13 8.30 13.64
CA ALA A 161 -1.04 7.78 12.62
C ALA A 161 -0.35 7.62 11.26
N GLU A 162 0.44 8.60 10.85
CA GLU A 162 1.18 8.55 9.58
C GLU A 162 2.16 7.36 9.54
N LYS A 163 2.98 7.22 10.59
CA LYS A 163 3.99 6.16 10.64
C LYS A 163 3.34 4.78 10.73
N SER A 164 2.29 4.64 11.54
CA SER A 164 1.58 3.36 11.66
C SER A 164 0.91 2.96 10.34
N VAL A 165 0.26 3.88 9.63
CA VAL A 165 -0.32 3.62 8.29
C VAL A 165 0.76 3.25 7.27
N ASN A 166 1.85 4.02 7.19
CA ASN A 166 2.96 3.72 6.29
C ASN A 166 3.54 2.32 6.56
N TRP A 167 3.76 1.98 7.82
CA TRP A 167 4.29 0.67 8.20
C TRP A 167 3.32 -0.46 7.86
N MET A 168 2.04 -0.34 8.20
CA MET A 168 1.03 -1.37 7.90
C MET A 168 0.88 -1.63 6.39
N ILE A 169 0.90 -0.58 5.55
CA ILE A 169 0.83 -0.73 4.09
C ILE A 169 2.15 -1.29 3.55
N GLY A 170 3.30 -0.85 4.07
CA GLY A 170 4.61 -1.39 3.75
C GLY A 170 4.70 -2.90 4.00
N THR A 171 4.24 -3.38 5.16
CA THR A 171 4.18 -4.81 5.46
C THR A 171 3.24 -5.57 4.52
N GLY A 172 2.13 -4.95 4.09
CA GLY A 172 1.29 -5.52 3.03
C GLY A 172 2.03 -5.65 1.70
N GLY A 173 2.85 -4.66 1.35
CA GLY A 173 3.78 -4.72 0.21
C GLY A 173 4.79 -5.87 0.35
N ASP A 174 5.43 -6.01 1.51
CA ASP A 174 6.37 -7.11 1.78
C ASP A 174 5.71 -8.50 1.63
N ALA A 175 4.48 -8.66 2.12
CA ALA A 175 3.73 -9.90 1.99
C ALA A 175 3.43 -10.23 0.52
N LEU A 176 3.07 -9.23 -0.30
CA LEU A 176 2.85 -9.42 -1.73
C LEU A 176 4.16 -9.77 -2.46
N ILE A 177 5.27 -9.11 -2.12
CA ILE A 177 6.60 -9.46 -2.66
C ILE A 177 7.00 -10.90 -2.26
N HIS A 178 6.68 -11.31 -1.04
CA HIS A 178 6.96 -12.69 -0.60
C HIS A 178 6.18 -13.71 -1.45
N ALA A 179 4.89 -13.47 -1.67
CA ALA A 179 4.07 -14.30 -2.55
C ALA A 179 4.61 -14.35 -3.99
N MET A 180 5.07 -13.22 -4.52
CA MET A 180 5.72 -13.17 -5.84
C MET A 180 7.00 -14.02 -5.90
N LYS A 181 7.83 -13.95 -4.85
CA LYS A 181 9.06 -14.75 -4.77
C LYS A 181 8.78 -16.25 -4.71
N MET A 182 7.70 -16.66 -4.03
CA MET A 182 7.26 -18.06 -4.01
C MET A 182 6.97 -18.58 -5.43
N GLU A 183 6.46 -17.72 -6.30
CA GLU A 183 6.18 -18.02 -7.72
C GLU A 183 7.37 -17.74 -8.66
N GLY A 184 8.57 -17.52 -8.13
CA GLY A 184 9.78 -17.24 -8.93
C GLY A 184 9.67 -15.94 -9.73
N LEU A 185 9.07 -14.92 -9.14
CA LEU A 185 8.66 -13.69 -9.82
C LEU A 185 9.30 -12.48 -9.14
N LYS A 186 9.89 -11.56 -9.92
CA LYS A 186 10.37 -10.27 -9.38
C LYS A 186 9.25 -9.25 -9.37
N SER A 187 9.38 -8.29 -8.45
CA SER A 187 9.01 -6.89 -8.61
C SER A 187 8.20 -6.46 -9.82
N ASP A 188 9.02 -6.07 -10.78
CA ASP A 188 8.72 -5.44 -12.06
C ASP A 188 8.19 -6.44 -13.10
N GLU A 189 8.33 -7.74 -12.84
CA GLU A 189 7.88 -8.78 -13.76
C GLU A 189 6.38 -9.06 -13.61
N LEU A 190 5.74 -8.75 -12.48
CA LEU A 190 4.32 -9.07 -12.23
C LEU A 190 3.37 -8.48 -13.27
N LEU A 191 3.59 -7.22 -13.65
CA LEU A 191 2.74 -6.54 -14.64
C LEU A 191 2.89 -7.10 -16.05
N LEU A 192 3.99 -7.80 -16.32
CA LEU A 192 4.31 -8.47 -17.58
C LEU A 192 3.96 -9.97 -17.54
N ALA A 193 3.70 -10.54 -16.35
CA ALA A 193 3.62 -11.97 -16.10
C ALA A 193 2.37 -12.64 -16.73
N GLY A 194 1.43 -11.86 -17.27
CA GLY A 194 0.17 -12.34 -17.83
C GLY A 194 -0.82 -12.83 -16.76
N GLU A 195 -2.04 -13.17 -17.19
CA GLU A 195 -3.14 -13.56 -16.28
C GLU A 195 -2.77 -14.76 -15.39
N GLY A 196 -2.22 -15.83 -15.98
CA GLY A 196 -1.95 -17.08 -15.25
C GLY A 196 -1.00 -16.89 -14.06
N ARG A 197 0.08 -16.13 -14.25
CA ARG A 197 1.04 -15.88 -13.16
C ARG A 197 0.51 -14.94 -12.09
N MET A 198 -0.36 -14.00 -12.46
CA MET A 198 -1.03 -13.16 -11.46
C MET A 198 -1.91 -14.02 -10.55
N ARG A 199 -2.67 -14.97 -11.13
CA ARG A 199 -3.45 -15.93 -10.35
C ARG A 199 -2.57 -16.74 -9.40
N ASP A 200 -1.41 -17.23 -9.86
CA ASP A 200 -0.48 -17.96 -9.00
C ASP A 200 0.05 -17.10 -7.83
N VAL A 201 0.37 -15.83 -8.08
CA VAL A 201 0.79 -14.90 -7.03
C VAL A 201 -0.31 -14.63 -6.03
N LEU A 202 -1.55 -14.39 -6.48
CA LEU A 202 -2.68 -14.16 -5.59
C LEU A 202 -3.00 -15.40 -4.76
N SER A 203 -2.89 -16.58 -5.37
CA SER A 203 -2.98 -17.87 -4.69
C SER A 203 -1.93 -18.02 -3.59
N SER A 204 -0.68 -17.66 -3.87
CA SER A 204 0.37 -17.67 -2.86
C SER A 204 0.20 -16.56 -1.82
N PHE A 205 -0.34 -15.40 -2.18
CA PHE A 205 -0.68 -14.34 -1.23
C PHE A 205 -1.79 -14.78 -0.26
N GLU A 206 -2.83 -15.46 -0.73
CA GLU A 206 -3.89 -16.02 0.14
C GLU A 206 -3.35 -17.03 1.15
N LYS A 207 -2.37 -17.85 0.73
CA LYS A 207 -1.65 -18.77 1.63
C LYS A 207 -0.86 -18.00 2.67
N VAL A 208 -0.15 -16.95 2.25
CA VAL A 208 0.60 -16.07 3.17
C VAL A 208 -0.35 -15.46 4.20
N VAL A 209 -1.49 -14.91 3.80
CA VAL A 209 -2.45 -14.30 4.74
C VAL A 209 -3.35 -15.29 5.48
N GLY A 210 -3.03 -16.59 5.43
CA GLY A 210 -3.73 -17.60 6.23
C GLY A 210 -5.20 -17.83 5.88
N LYS A 211 -5.68 -17.34 4.73
CA LYS A 211 -7.06 -17.58 4.25
C LYS A 211 -7.25 -18.98 3.63
N GLY A 212 -6.16 -19.75 3.53
CA GLY A 212 -6.07 -21.02 2.80
C GLY A 212 -6.69 -22.28 3.44
N LYS A 213 -7.85 -22.19 4.12
CA LYS A 213 -8.68 -23.37 4.43
C LYS A 213 -10.00 -23.42 3.65
N GLY A 214 -10.19 -22.50 2.71
CA GLY A 214 -11.32 -22.49 1.79
C GLY A 214 -11.16 -23.50 0.65
N LYS A 215 -12.22 -24.28 0.38
CA LYS A 215 -12.35 -25.05 -0.87
C LYS A 215 -12.30 -24.07 -2.06
N GLY A 216 -11.91 -24.53 -3.26
CA GLY A 216 -11.62 -23.70 -4.45
C GLY A 216 -12.62 -22.60 -4.84
N GLU A 217 -13.85 -22.60 -4.31
CA GLU A 217 -14.81 -21.50 -4.42
C GLU A 217 -14.40 -20.22 -3.67
N GLU A 218 -13.69 -20.31 -2.54
CA GLU A 218 -13.26 -19.13 -1.77
C GLU A 218 -12.05 -18.43 -2.41
N MET A 219 -11.13 -19.20 -2.99
CA MET A 219 -10.00 -18.69 -3.77
C MET A 219 -10.48 -17.94 -5.02
N GLY A 220 -11.49 -18.48 -5.72
CA GLY A 220 -12.13 -17.77 -6.82
C GLY A 220 -12.72 -16.44 -6.39
N ARG A 221 -13.33 -16.36 -5.20
CA ARG A 221 -13.95 -15.14 -4.66
C ARG A 221 -12.94 -14.00 -4.48
N PHE A 222 -11.75 -14.27 -3.95
CA PHE A 222 -10.73 -13.24 -3.74
C PHE A 222 -10.15 -12.72 -5.06
N GLU A 223 -9.79 -13.63 -5.98
CA GLU A 223 -9.29 -13.25 -7.30
C GLU A 223 -10.32 -12.39 -8.06
N MET A 224 -11.59 -12.80 -8.04
CA MET A 224 -12.67 -12.04 -8.66
C MET A 224 -12.90 -10.70 -7.96
N ASP A 225 -12.91 -10.64 -6.63
CA ASP A 225 -13.07 -9.38 -5.89
C ASP A 225 -11.96 -8.39 -6.30
N LEU A 226 -10.71 -8.85 -6.35
CA LEU A 226 -9.57 -8.04 -6.75
C LEU A 226 -9.63 -7.61 -8.22
N ALA A 227 -9.95 -8.53 -9.13
CA ALA A 227 -10.14 -8.26 -10.56
C ALA A 227 -11.18 -7.17 -10.78
N ASN A 228 -12.33 -7.27 -10.11
CA ASN A 228 -13.41 -6.32 -10.25
C ASN A 228 -13.05 -4.95 -9.64
N ARG A 229 -12.34 -4.92 -8.50
CA ARG A 229 -11.82 -3.66 -7.92
C ARG A 229 -10.88 -2.93 -8.89
N LEU A 230 -9.99 -3.67 -9.55
CA LEU A 230 -9.06 -3.11 -10.55
C LEU A 230 -9.78 -2.54 -11.78
N MET A 231 -11.02 -2.95 -12.03
CA MET A 231 -11.88 -2.44 -13.11
C MET A 231 -12.80 -1.30 -12.66
N GLY A 232 -12.77 -0.93 -11.37
CA GLY A 232 -13.50 0.21 -10.81
C GLY A 232 -14.71 -0.15 -9.95
N TRP A 233 -14.88 -1.43 -9.59
CA TRP A 233 -15.93 -1.84 -8.66
C TRP A 233 -15.57 -1.47 -7.21
N THR A 234 -16.53 -0.87 -6.50
CA THR A 234 -16.35 -0.31 -5.15
C THR A 234 -16.90 -1.20 -4.04
N ALA A 235 -17.47 -2.36 -4.37
CA ALA A 235 -18.21 -3.22 -3.44
C ALA A 235 -19.47 -2.60 -2.78
N THR A 236 -19.97 -1.48 -3.32
CA THR A 236 -21.25 -0.87 -2.91
C THR A 236 -22.42 -1.23 -3.86
N LYS A 237 -22.12 -1.71 -5.07
CA LYS A 237 -23.08 -2.29 -6.03
C LYS A 237 -22.92 -3.81 -6.06
N GLU A 238 -23.94 -4.54 -6.55
CA GLU A 238 -23.94 -6.01 -6.66
C GLU A 238 -22.60 -6.50 -7.24
N GLY A 239 -21.80 -7.12 -6.38
CA GLY A 239 -20.43 -7.55 -6.67
C GLY A 239 -20.38 -8.95 -7.25
N PHE A 240 -19.51 -9.77 -6.67
CA PHE A 240 -19.52 -11.24 -6.85
C PHE A 240 -20.94 -11.84 -6.76
N VAL A 241 -21.81 -11.33 -5.87
CA VAL A 241 -23.20 -11.79 -5.73
C VAL A 241 -24.08 -11.45 -6.95
N GLY A 242 -23.74 -10.41 -7.72
CA GLY A 242 -24.38 -10.08 -9.01
C GLY A 242 -23.70 -10.73 -10.22
N CYS A 243 -22.60 -11.45 -10.02
CA CYS A 243 -21.89 -12.16 -11.08
C CYS A 243 -22.39 -13.61 -11.27
N TYR A 244 -23.35 -14.06 -10.45
CA TYR A 244 -23.96 -15.39 -10.48
C TYR A 244 -25.47 -15.31 -10.40
#